data_AF-A0A963WKD9-F1
#
_entry.id   AF-A0A963WKD9-F1
#
_cell.length_a   1.000
_cell.length_b   1.000
_cell.length_c   1.000
_cell.angle_alpha   90.00
_cell.angle_beta   90.00
_cell.angle_gamma   90.00
#
_symmetry.space_group_name_H-M   'P 1'
#
loop_
_entity.id
_entity.type
_entity.pdbx_description
1 polymer ?
#
loop_
_entity_poly.entity_id
_entity_poly.type
_entity_poly.pdbx_seq_one_letter_code
_entity_poly.pdbx_strand_id
1 'polypeptide(L)'
;MKRLAVLALLALTGCGESGSDGSSEPVASAQAEGSAPGDAQGEVSVTMEGQTLVVPKVDWQVSTVEEVDGERRYMLMAQDKPLTLNLNVRLDAIPAALPATFTLPDANNPEVTIDLNFFNQDRDSKRMQKRIIFSQGTIDVRAMGADTLEISFEGQGHPLMKSDSFPIQGTVSVSR
;
A
#
# COMPACT_ATOMS: atom_id res chain seq x y z
N MET A 1 50.47 -15.85 17.54
CA MET A 1 50.73 -16.70 18.72
C MET A 1 49.44 -17.33 19.18
N LYS A 2 49.48 -18.65 19.42
CA LYS A 2 48.66 -19.52 20.30
C LYS A 2 47.15 -19.26 20.49
N ARG A 3 46.41 -20.33 20.14
CA ARG A 3 45.04 -20.75 20.51
C ARG A 3 44.75 -20.60 22.00
N LEU A 4 43.47 -20.41 22.37
CA LEU A 4 42.82 -21.27 23.37
C LEU A 4 41.28 -21.11 23.30
N ALA A 5 40.61 -22.22 23.04
CA ALA A 5 39.20 -22.42 23.31
C ALA A 5 39.04 -22.80 24.80
N VAL A 6 37.99 -22.34 25.45
CA VAL A 6 37.48 -22.98 26.68
C VAL A 6 35.96 -23.04 26.60
N LEU A 7 35.50 -24.28 26.43
CA LEU A 7 34.13 -24.74 26.59
C LEU A 7 33.88 -24.90 28.10
N ALA A 8 32.77 -24.40 28.62
CA ALA A 8 32.31 -24.74 29.96
C ALA A 8 30.82 -25.13 29.91
N LEU A 9 30.59 -26.44 29.88
CA LEU A 9 29.31 -27.08 30.17
C LEU A 9 29.35 -27.45 31.67
N LEU A 10 28.34 -27.08 32.45
CA LEU A 10 28.07 -27.72 33.73
C LEU A 10 26.57 -27.79 34.00
N ALA A 11 26.20 -28.96 34.52
CA ALA A 11 24.88 -29.55 34.49
C ALA A 11 24.12 -29.36 35.81
N LEU A 12 22.79 -29.43 35.69
CA LEU A 12 21.81 -30.16 36.52
C LEU A 12 22.01 -30.20 38.04
N THR A 13 20.99 -29.77 38.80
CA THR A 13 20.05 -30.65 39.53
C THR A 13 19.14 -29.83 40.46
N GLY A 14 17.89 -30.27 40.59
CA GLY A 14 16.96 -29.76 41.60
C GLY A 14 15.52 -30.23 41.36
N CYS A 15 15.23 -31.48 41.72
CA CYS A 15 13.86 -31.99 41.86
C CYS A 15 13.29 -31.61 43.24
N GLY A 16 11.99 -31.30 43.30
CA GLY A 16 11.24 -31.10 44.54
C GLY A 16 9.73 -31.25 44.32
N GLU A 17 9.24 -32.46 44.59
CA GLU A 17 7.93 -32.92 45.10
C GLU A 17 6.56 -32.36 44.65
N SER A 18 5.77 -33.33 44.18
CA SER A 18 4.31 -33.50 44.10
C SER A 18 3.38 -32.66 45.00
N GLY A 19 2.26 -32.25 44.40
CA GLY A 19 1.03 -31.90 45.12
C GLY A 19 -0.18 -31.62 44.21
N SER A 20 -1.04 -32.62 44.06
CA SER A 20 -2.52 -32.60 43.93
C SER A 20 -3.24 -31.84 42.80
N ASP A 21 -4.22 -32.57 42.24
CA ASP A 21 -5.24 -32.20 41.25
C ASP A 21 -5.89 -30.82 41.41
N GLY A 22 -6.14 -30.18 40.26
CA GLY A 22 -7.04 -29.04 40.12
C GLY A 22 -7.07 -28.53 38.69
N SER A 23 -8.00 -29.04 37.88
CA SER A 23 -8.35 -28.49 36.56
C SER A 23 -8.58 -26.98 36.66
N SER A 24 -7.79 -26.20 35.96
CA SER A 24 -8.09 -24.82 35.57
C SER A 24 -7.28 -24.50 34.31
N GLU A 25 -7.98 -24.03 33.30
CA GLU A 25 -7.48 -23.71 31.96
C GLU A 25 -6.31 -22.72 32.02
N PRO A 26 -5.26 -22.87 31.20
CA PRO A 26 -4.21 -21.87 31.12
C PRO A 26 -4.73 -20.66 30.35
N VAL A 27 -5.02 -19.58 31.08
CA VAL A 27 -5.17 -18.24 30.51
C VAL A 27 -3.80 -17.82 29.99
N ALA A 28 -3.56 -18.04 28.70
CA ALA A 28 -2.38 -17.55 28.01
C ALA A 28 -2.38 -16.01 28.09
N SER A 29 -1.57 -15.49 29.00
CA SER A 29 -1.19 -14.09 29.02
C SER A 29 -0.27 -13.86 27.83
N ALA A 30 -0.84 -13.48 26.69
CA ALA A 30 -0.08 -13.00 25.56
C ALA A 30 0.60 -11.69 25.95
N GLN A 31 1.87 -11.76 26.33
CA GLN A 31 2.78 -10.66 26.10
C GLN A 31 2.85 -10.48 24.57
N ALA A 32 2.14 -9.50 24.04
CA ALA A 32 2.38 -9.04 22.68
C ALA A 32 3.74 -8.35 22.68
N GLU A 33 4.74 -9.13 22.32
CA GLU A 33 6.06 -8.70 21.90
C GLU A 33 5.91 -7.55 20.89
N GLY A 34 6.73 -6.52 21.07
CA GLY A 34 6.81 -5.41 20.12
C GLY A 34 7.09 -5.95 18.73
N SER A 35 6.17 -5.71 17.80
CA SER A 35 6.35 -6.07 16.41
C SER A 35 7.62 -5.41 15.87
N ALA A 36 8.57 -6.25 15.45
CA ALA A 36 9.62 -5.88 14.50
C ALA A 36 8.99 -5.20 13.26
N PRO A 37 9.73 -4.37 12.49
CA PRO A 37 9.19 -3.74 11.29
C PRO A 37 8.74 -4.82 10.31
N GLY A 38 7.43 -5.02 10.23
CA GLY A 38 6.79 -6.09 9.48
C GLY A 38 6.95 -5.90 7.97
N ASP A 39 7.04 -7.01 7.26
CA ASP A 39 7.09 -7.07 5.80
C ASP A 39 5.94 -6.28 5.19
N ALA A 40 6.23 -5.11 4.62
CA ALA A 40 5.34 -4.37 3.77
C ALA A 40 4.85 -5.28 2.62
N GLN A 41 3.57 -5.61 2.59
CA GLN A 41 2.95 -6.40 1.53
C GLN A 41 2.05 -5.47 0.72
N GLY A 42 2.32 -5.36 -0.57
CA GLY A 42 1.44 -4.59 -1.42
C GLY A 42 1.86 -4.53 -2.87
N GLU A 43 0.89 -4.73 -3.75
CA GLU A 43 1.05 -4.67 -5.19
C GLU A 43 0.26 -3.50 -5.79
N VAL A 44 0.94 -2.69 -6.61
CA VAL A 44 0.28 -1.83 -7.59
C VAL A 44 0.47 -2.49 -8.95
N SER A 45 -0.61 -2.76 -9.66
CA SER A 45 -0.59 -3.31 -11.02
C SER A 45 -1.38 -2.40 -11.94
N VAL A 46 -0.77 -1.95 -13.03
CA VAL A 46 -1.38 -1.01 -13.98
C VAL A 46 -1.12 -1.47 -15.40
N THR A 47 -2.18 -1.68 -16.17
CA THR A 47 -2.13 -1.96 -17.60
C THR A 47 -2.52 -0.72 -18.38
N MET A 48 -1.63 -0.24 -19.24
CA MET A 48 -1.84 0.91 -20.12
C MET A 48 -0.93 0.83 -21.34
N GLU A 49 -1.35 1.40 -22.47
CA GLU A 49 -0.56 1.43 -23.73
C GLU A 49 -0.08 0.02 -24.16
N GLY A 50 -0.84 -1.04 -23.83
CA GLY A 50 -0.52 -2.43 -24.15
C GLY A 50 0.54 -3.09 -23.25
N GLN A 51 0.95 -2.43 -22.17
CA GLN A 51 1.94 -2.93 -21.22
C GLN A 51 1.36 -2.99 -19.80
N THR A 52 1.77 -4.00 -19.03
CA THR A 52 1.46 -4.09 -17.60
C THR A 52 2.71 -3.76 -16.78
N LEU A 53 2.57 -2.76 -15.92
CA LEU A 53 3.59 -2.31 -14.97
C LEU A 53 3.19 -2.75 -13.57
N VAL A 54 4.13 -3.33 -12.83
CA VAL A 54 3.88 -3.87 -11.49
C VAL A 54 4.88 -3.28 -10.48
N VAL A 55 4.36 -2.88 -9.32
CA VAL A 55 5.10 -2.51 -8.11
C VAL A 55 4.81 -3.59 -7.07
N PRO A 56 5.55 -4.72 -7.06
CA PRO A 56 5.18 -5.92 -6.30
C PRO A 56 5.46 -5.82 -4.79
N LYS A 57 6.15 -4.76 -4.35
CA LYS A 57 6.49 -4.47 -2.95
C LYS A 57 6.59 -2.97 -2.77
N VAL A 58 5.48 -2.32 -2.44
CA VAL A 58 5.51 -0.90 -2.07
C VAL A 58 6.51 -0.70 -0.93
N ASP A 59 7.46 0.21 -1.14
CA ASP A 59 8.47 0.57 -0.16
C ASP A 59 7.96 1.75 0.68
N TRP A 60 7.50 1.45 1.90
CA TRP A 60 7.01 2.45 2.85
C TRP A 60 8.12 3.37 3.41
N GLN A 61 9.40 3.13 3.13
CA GLN A 61 10.47 4.09 3.46
C GLN A 61 10.48 5.29 2.51
N VAL A 62 9.98 5.12 1.28
CA VAL A 62 9.94 6.17 0.24
C VAL A 62 8.52 6.51 -0.21
N SER A 63 7.54 5.70 0.18
CA SER A 63 6.12 5.99 -0.04
C SER A 63 5.56 6.85 1.10
N THR A 64 4.59 7.70 0.79
CA THR A 64 3.97 8.58 1.78
C THR A 64 2.45 8.48 1.75
N VAL A 65 1.85 8.64 2.93
CA VAL A 65 0.42 8.89 3.10
C VAL A 65 0.29 10.16 3.94
N GLU A 66 -0.29 11.20 3.36
CA GLU A 66 -0.43 12.51 4.00
C GLU A 66 -1.90 12.88 4.09
N GLU A 67 -2.31 13.49 5.21
CA GLU A 67 -3.61 14.12 5.36
C GLU A 67 -3.41 15.62 5.57
N VAL A 68 -3.88 16.43 4.63
CA VAL A 68 -3.74 17.89 4.65
C VAL A 68 -5.04 18.51 4.16
N ASP A 69 -5.59 19.43 4.95
CA ASP A 69 -6.80 20.20 4.60
C ASP A 69 -8.01 19.33 4.20
N GLY A 70 -8.18 18.17 4.85
CA GLY A 70 -9.27 17.23 4.55
C GLY A 70 -9.05 16.40 3.29
N GLU A 71 -7.88 16.46 2.66
CA GLU A 71 -7.47 15.57 1.58
C GLU A 71 -6.49 14.52 2.10
N ARG A 72 -6.66 13.27 1.65
CA ARG A 72 -5.66 12.22 1.80
C ARG A 72 -4.91 12.01 0.50
N ARG A 73 -3.59 11.97 0.58
CA ARG A 73 -2.69 11.81 -0.56
C ARG A 73 -1.82 10.58 -0.36
N TYR A 74 -1.92 9.63 -1.28
CA TYR A 74 -1.04 8.47 -1.36
C TYR A 74 -0.01 8.70 -2.46
N MET A 75 1.27 8.56 -2.13
CA MET A 75 2.36 8.44 -3.10
C MET A 75 3.02 7.08 -2.90
N LEU A 76 2.68 6.12 -3.76
CA LEU A 76 3.14 4.73 -3.64
C LEU A 76 4.26 4.46 -4.65
N MET A 77 5.37 3.94 -4.14
CA MET A 77 6.61 3.70 -4.89
C MET A 77 7.26 2.40 -4.44
N ALA A 78 8.12 1.82 -5.28
CA ALA A 78 9.11 0.84 -4.83
C ALA A 78 10.49 1.32 -5.25
N GLN A 79 11.52 0.93 -4.49
CA GLN A 79 12.91 1.19 -4.83
C GLN A 79 13.22 0.72 -6.26
N ASP A 80 13.85 1.60 -7.03
CA ASP A 80 14.31 1.36 -8.39
C ASP A 80 13.20 0.88 -9.37
N LYS A 81 11.94 1.24 -9.11
CA LYS A 81 10.83 0.97 -10.04
C LYS A 81 10.42 2.20 -10.82
N PRO A 82 10.04 2.03 -12.10
CA PRO A 82 9.72 3.15 -12.95
C PRO A 82 8.34 3.75 -12.67
N LEU A 83 7.46 3.03 -11.95
CA LEU A 83 6.09 3.45 -11.70
C LEU A 83 5.94 4.07 -10.30
N THR A 84 5.38 5.28 -10.27
CA THR A 84 4.83 5.91 -9.06
C THR A 84 3.33 6.08 -9.23
N LEU A 85 2.55 5.72 -8.22
CA LEU A 85 1.12 6.01 -8.15
C LEU A 85 0.89 7.19 -7.21
N ASN A 86 0.11 8.16 -7.67
CA ASN A 86 -0.38 9.26 -6.85
C ASN A 86 -1.91 9.23 -6.84
N LEU A 87 -2.49 9.09 -5.65
CA LEU A 87 -3.94 9.17 -5.45
C LEU A 87 -4.23 10.27 -4.43
N ASN A 88 -4.97 11.29 -4.86
CA ASN A 88 -5.49 12.32 -3.96
C ASN A 88 -7.00 12.16 -3.84
N VAL A 89 -7.52 12.12 -2.62
CA VAL A 89 -8.94 11.98 -2.36
C VAL A 89 -9.36 12.96 -1.26
N ARG A 90 -10.43 13.71 -1.47
CA ARG A 90 -11.05 14.47 -0.39
C ARG A 90 -11.80 13.54 0.55
N LEU A 91 -11.54 13.61 1.85
CA LEU A 91 -12.03 12.65 2.84
C LEU A 91 -13.55 12.71 3.05
N ASP A 92 -14.15 13.89 2.94
CA ASP A 92 -15.61 14.09 2.95
C ASP A 92 -16.32 13.48 1.74
N ALA A 93 -15.59 13.25 0.65
CA ALA A 93 -16.08 12.55 -0.53
C ALA A 93 -16.13 11.04 -0.38
N ILE A 94 -15.43 10.49 0.61
CA ILE A 94 -15.44 9.05 0.88
C ILE A 94 -16.69 8.73 1.71
N PRO A 95 -17.58 7.85 1.24
CA PRO A 95 -18.70 7.42 2.06
C PRO A 95 -18.22 6.86 3.41
N ALA A 96 -18.95 7.18 4.49
CA ALA A 96 -18.62 6.71 5.83
C ALA A 96 -18.56 5.18 5.96
N ALA A 97 -19.17 4.45 5.01
CA ALA A 97 -19.05 3.01 4.86
C ALA A 97 -18.49 2.68 3.46
N LEU A 98 -17.39 1.92 3.43
CA LEU A 98 -16.86 1.29 2.22
C LEU A 98 -17.45 -0.13 2.07
N PRO A 99 -17.54 -0.70 0.85
CA PRO A 99 -16.97 -0.21 -0.41
C PRO A 99 -17.77 0.93 -1.07
N ALA A 100 -17.10 1.70 -1.93
CA ALA A 100 -17.69 2.77 -2.72
C ALA A 100 -17.17 2.73 -4.17
N THR A 101 -17.99 3.17 -5.13
CA THR A 101 -17.60 3.30 -6.55
C THR A 101 -17.74 4.75 -6.97
N PHE A 102 -16.70 5.26 -7.63
CA PHE A 102 -16.67 6.61 -8.18
C PHE A 102 -16.53 6.56 -9.70
N THR A 103 -17.36 7.34 -10.40
CA THR A 103 -17.32 7.44 -11.86
C THR A 103 -16.77 8.80 -12.27
N LEU A 104 -15.63 8.85 -12.95
CA LEU A 104 -15.05 10.09 -13.46
C LEU A 104 -15.52 10.38 -14.90
N PRO A 105 -15.71 11.67 -15.27
CA PRO A 105 -15.43 12.85 -14.44
C PRO A 105 -16.56 13.24 -13.47
N ASP A 106 -17.72 12.59 -13.54
CA ASP A 106 -18.95 12.98 -12.81
C ASP A 106 -18.76 13.07 -11.28
N ALA A 107 -17.91 12.22 -10.72
CA ALA A 107 -17.56 12.24 -9.32
C ALA A 107 -16.80 13.52 -8.94
N ASN A 108 -15.94 14.06 -9.81
CA ASN A 108 -15.20 15.28 -9.51
C ASN A 108 -16.12 16.51 -9.63
N ASN A 109 -16.38 17.14 -8.50
CA ASN A 109 -17.21 18.34 -8.37
C ASN A 109 -16.64 19.23 -7.24
N PRO A 110 -17.19 20.41 -6.94
CA PRO A 110 -16.64 21.27 -5.90
C PRO A 110 -16.50 20.63 -4.51
N GLU A 111 -17.30 19.59 -4.21
CA GLU A 111 -17.35 18.88 -2.94
C GLU A 111 -16.53 17.59 -2.96
N VAL A 112 -16.32 16.98 -4.13
CA VAL A 112 -15.61 15.70 -4.30
C VAL A 112 -14.40 15.86 -5.20
N THR A 113 -13.24 15.41 -4.73
CA THR A 113 -12.01 15.34 -5.52
C THR A 113 -11.40 13.96 -5.40
N ILE A 114 -11.24 13.29 -6.54
CA ILE A 114 -10.58 12.00 -6.71
C ILE A 114 -9.66 12.11 -7.92
N ASP A 115 -8.36 12.25 -7.65
CA ASP A 115 -7.34 12.40 -8.68
C ASP A 115 -6.39 11.22 -8.63
N LEU A 116 -6.54 10.30 -9.60
CA LEU A 116 -5.64 9.17 -9.79
C LEU A 116 -4.65 9.48 -10.92
N ASN A 117 -3.36 9.44 -10.59
CA ASN A 117 -2.27 9.74 -11.51
C ASN A 117 -1.17 8.69 -11.41
N PHE A 118 -0.50 8.46 -12.53
CA PHE A 118 0.65 7.56 -12.62
C PHE A 118 1.84 8.31 -13.18
N PHE A 119 3.04 8.02 -12.70
CA PHE A 119 4.27 8.49 -13.31
C PHE A 119 5.08 7.28 -13.75
N ASN A 120 5.26 7.12 -15.07
CA ASN A 120 6.06 6.05 -15.65
C ASN A 120 7.39 6.60 -16.16
N GLN A 121 8.46 6.37 -15.40
CA GLN A 121 9.82 6.80 -15.72
C GLN A 121 10.37 6.19 -17.01
N ASP A 122 9.92 4.99 -17.39
CA ASP A 122 10.41 4.29 -18.59
C ASP A 122 9.63 4.62 -19.86
N ARG A 123 8.56 5.42 -19.74
CA ARG A 123 7.78 5.85 -20.89
C ARG A 123 8.64 6.67 -21.84
N ASP A 124 8.73 6.25 -23.10
CA ASP A 124 9.48 6.93 -24.16
C ASP A 124 8.77 8.23 -24.58
N SER A 125 8.90 9.25 -23.74
CA SER A 125 8.26 10.55 -23.92
C SER A 125 9.00 11.63 -23.12
N LYS A 126 8.71 12.90 -23.42
CA LYS A 126 9.26 14.05 -22.66
C LYS A 126 8.85 13.95 -21.18
N ARG A 127 9.68 14.48 -20.27
CA ARG A 127 9.45 14.41 -18.80
C ARG A 127 8.00 14.73 -18.38
N MET A 128 7.41 15.79 -18.92
CA MET A 128 6.04 16.19 -18.61
C MET A 128 4.96 15.20 -19.08
N GLN A 129 5.27 14.38 -20.09
CA GLN A 129 4.36 13.38 -20.66
C GLN A 129 4.47 12.02 -19.97
N LYS A 130 5.47 11.82 -19.08
CA LYS A 130 5.60 10.62 -18.25
C LYS A 130 4.55 10.55 -17.14
N ARG A 131 3.91 11.68 -16.81
CA ARG A 131 2.71 11.72 -15.96
C ARG A 131 1.48 11.42 -16.79
N ILE A 132 0.73 10.43 -16.35
CA ILE A 132 -0.51 9.92 -16.92
C ILE A 132 -1.62 10.23 -15.92
N ILE A 133 -2.68 10.86 -16.40
CA ILE A 133 -3.86 11.24 -15.63
C ILE A 133 -4.95 10.23 -15.97
N PHE A 134 -5.57 9.61 -14.97
CA PHE A 134 -6.82 8.87 -15.16
C PHE A 134 -7.97 9.87 -15.16
N SER A 135 -8.66 10.03 -16.29
CA SER A 135 -9.60 11.14 -16.49
C SER A 135 -11.05 10.71 -16.63
N GLN A 136 -11.29 9.45 -17.00
CA GLN A 136 -12.63 8.91 -17.23
C GLN A 136 -12.65 7.43 -16.87
N GLY A 137 -13.74 6.96 -16.25
CA GLY A 137 -13.92 5.55 -15.91
C GLY A 137 -14.38 5.36 -14.48
N THR A 138 -14.26 4.14 -13.97
CA THR A 138 -14.69 3.79 -12.62
C THR A 138 -13.49 3.51 -11.73
N ILE A 139 -13.60 3.94 -10.46
CA ILE A 139 -12.68 3.62 -9.38
C ILE A 139 -13.51 2.97 -8.27
N ASP A 140 -13.29 1.69 -8.01
CA ASP A 140 -13.88 0.97 -6.90
C ASP A 140 -12.92 1.01 -5.71
N VAL A 141 -13.38 1.55 -4.59
CA VAL A 141 -12.64 1.65 -3.34
C VAL A 141 -13.21 0.65 -2.35
N ARG A 142 -12.40 -0.35 -1.97
CA ARG A 142 -12.78 -1.36 -0.97
C ARG A 142 -12.30 -1.01 0.44
N ALA A 143 -11.09 -0.48 0.54
CA ALA A 143 -10.49 -0.03 1.79
C ALA A 143 -9.62 1.20 1.56
N MET A 144 -9.65 2.14 2.49
CA MET A 144 -8.81 3.34 2.44
C MET A 144 -8.51 3.84 3.86
N GLY A 145 -7.24 3.85 4.24
CA GLY A 145 -6.75 4.26 5.55
C GLY A 145 -5.31 4.75 5.51
N ALA A 146 -4.78 5.22 6.65
CA ALA A 146 -3.38 5.64 6.76
C ALA A 146 -2.40 4.50 6.40
N ASP A 147 -2.79 3.26 6.71
CA ASP A 147 -1.95 2.06 6.53
C ASP A 147 -2.50 1.09 5.48
N THR A 148 -3.57 1.46 4.74
CA THR A 148 -4.18 0.57 3.75
C THR A 148 -4.77 1.33 2.56
N LEU A 149 -4.65 0.75 1.37
CA LEU A 149 -5.38 1.18 0.19
C LEU A 149 -5.71 -0.05 -0.66
N GLU A 150 -7.01 -0.28 -0.87
CA GLU A 150 -7.53 -1.31 -1.78
C GLU A 150 -8.46 -0.67 -2.80
N ILE A 151 -7.98 -0.52 -4.04
CA ILE A 151 -8.75 0.02 -5.15
C ILE A 151 -8.61 -0.82 -6.41
N SER A 152 -9.64 -0.82 -7.25
CA SER A 152 -9.56 -1.22 -8.65
C SER A 152 -10.08 -0.09 -9.54
N PHE A 153 -9.54 0.02 -10.75
CA PHE A 153 -9.96 1.04 -11.70
C PHE A 153 -9.91 0.53 -13.13
N GLU A 154 -10.82 1.02 -13.96
CA GLU A 154 -10.90 0.76 -15.39
C GLU A 154 -11.44 2.00 -16.10
N GLY A 155 -10.77 2.42 -17.17
CA GLY A 155 -11.16 3.64 -17.86
C GLY A 155 -10.17 4.11 -18.90
N GLN A 156 -10.06 5.44 -19.01
CA GLN A 156 -9.22 6.14 -19.96
C GLN A 156 -8.25 7.05 -19.20
N GLY A 157 -7.00 7.05 -19.64
CA GLY A 157 -5.97 7.95 -19.16
C GLY A 157 -5.29 8.67 -20.30
N HIS A 158 -4.63 9.79 -20.00
CA HIS A 158 -3.90 10.57 -20.99
C HIS A 158 -2.66 11.23 -20.35
N PRO A 159 -1.64 11.57 -21.14
CA PRO A 159 -0.52 12.37 -20.65
C PRO A 159 -0.96 13.78 -20.25
N LEU A 160 -0.33 14.38 -19.23
CA LEU A 160 -0.65 15.71 -18.64
C LEU A 160 -0.82 16.88 -19.65
N MET A 161 -0.33 16.73 -20.89
CA MET A 161 -0.38 17.78 -21.92
C MET A 161 -0.83 17.25 -23.30
N LYS A 162 -1.51 16.11 -23.34
CA LYS A 162 -2.06 15.53 -24.57
C LYS A 162 -3.52 15.17 -24.37
N SER A 163 -4.30 15.32 -25.44
CA SER A 163 -5.72 14.96 -25.49
C SER A 163 -5.95 13.48 -25.85
N ASP A 164 -4.97 12.84 -26.48
CA ASP A 164 -5.10 11.45 -26.90
C ASP A 164 -5.14 10.57 -25.65
N SER A 165 -6.31 9.97 -25.43
CA SER A 165 -6.54 9.03 -24.35
C SER A 165 -6.24 7.60 -24.79
N PHE A 166 -5.94 6.76 -23.82
CA PHE A 166 -5.79 5.32 -24.01
C PHE A 166 -6.44 4.56 -22.86
N PRO A 167 -6.85 3.30 -23.09
CA PRO A 167 -7.34 2.44 -22.04
C PRO A 167 -6.30 2.26 -20.94
N ILE A 168 -6.75 2.36 -19.70
CA ILE A 168 -5.96 2.13 -18.51
C ILE A 168 -6.81 1.38 -17.48
N GLN A 169 -6.23 0.36 -16.87
CA GLN A 169 -6.88 -0.41 -15.82
C GLN A 169 -5.86 -0.91 -14.81
N GLY A 170 -6.29 -1.23 -13.61
CA GLY A 170 -5.37 -1.73 -12.61
C GLY A 170 -5.99 -1.94 -11.25
N THR A 171 -5.11 -2.36 -10.35
CA THR A 171 -5.44 -2.65 -8.95
C THR A 171 -4.34 -2.10 -8.06
N VAL A 172 -4.75 -1.63 -6.89
CA VAL A 172 -3.85 -1.32 -5.78
C VAL A 172 -4.35 -2.14 -4.60
N SER A 173 -3.48 -2.94 -4.02
CA SER A 173 -3.74 -3.63 -2.76
C SER A 173 -2.48 -3.52 -1.94
N VAL A 174 -2.49 -2.60 -0.99
CA VAL A 174 -1.32 -2.30 -0.15
C VAL A 174 -1.74 -2.19 1.30
N SER A 175 -0.92 -2.77 2.18
CA SER A 175 -1.01 -2.58 3.62
C SER A 175 0.38 -2.43 4.25
N ARG A 176 0.43 -1.74 5.38
CA ARG A 176 1.63 -1.60 6.21
C ARG A 176 1.63 -2.57 7.37
#